data_AF-A0A7D9LLX3-F1
#
_entry.id   AF-A0A7D9LLX3-F1
#
_cell.length_a   1.000
_cell.length_b   1.000
_cell.length_c   1.000
_cell.angle_alpha   90.00
_cell.angle_beta   90.00
_cell.angle_gamma   90.00
#
_symmetry.space_group_name_H-M   'P 1'
#
loop_
_entity.id
_entity.type
_entity.pdbx_description
1 polymer ?
#
loop_
_entity_poly.entity_id
_entity_poly.type
_entity_poly.pdbx_seq_one_letter_code
_entity_poly.pdbx_strand_id
1 'polypeptide(L)'
;MSAIQQDIPNSSPLQRSVFLITFSQCDASGLTKPDFAKVIVNAWKSCYRSKVLQWVVSEEQHQNGGRHFYMAIKLNTKSRWLRARNYIDEKHGIKVNFSDHHDNYYGAYKYVTKEDAEFIVSPDHPDLSNTTGPPKTSNATKKRKCNRKASKNKRKRLSTFDVVQIIQHHKITCRLELMALAARWKDEGKTDLAEFVSNRGSKVVNDALETAKELSCAQERLLRSKKSRIELLKDQLGKTCEGGCDGAWQRAALEILDMNGIQKSDFSSA
;
A
#
# COMPACT_ATOMS: atom_id res chain seq x y z
N MET A 1 1.03 28.41 13.99
CA MET A 1 1.99 27.60 13.22
C MET A 1 1.89 26.16 13.71
N SER A 2 1.70 25.26 12.76
CA SER A 2 1.23 23.87 12.91
C SER A 2 2.17 22.99 13.74
N ALA A 3 1.67 22.42 14.83
CA ALA A 3 2.35 21.38 15.58
C ALA A 3 2.00 20.02 14.98
N ILE A 4 3.05 19.27 14.66
CA ILE A 4 3.06 17.99 13.98
C ILE A 4 2.22 16.97 14.77
N GLN A 5 1.04 16.65 14.25
CA GLN A 5 0.29 15.46 14.60
C GLN A 5 1.15 14.28 14.14
N GLN A 6 1.79 13.57 15.07
CA GLN A 6 2.47 12.32 14.75
C GLN A 6 1.38 11.32 14.37
N ASP A 7 1.14 11.21 13.07
CA ASP A 7 0.36 10.15 12.46
C ASP A 7 1.04 8.81 12.74
N ILE A 8 0.64 8.19 13.84
CA ILE A 8 0.92 6.77 14.08
C ILE A 8 0.20 6.02 12.95
N PRO A 9 0.92 5.30 12.08
CA PRO A 9 0.34 4.72 10.88
C PRO A 9 -0.81 3.78 11.28
N ASN A 10 -1.99 4.10 10.74
CA ASN A 10 -3.23 3.35 10.87
C ASN A 10 -3.05 1.95 10.25
N SER A 11 -2.43 1.05 11.02
CA SER A 11 -2.19 -0.32 10.59
C SER A 11 -3.50 -1.10 10.68
N SER A 12 -3.83 -1.82 9.61
CA SER A 12 -5.00 -2.70 9.45
C SER A 12 -5.48 -3.35 10.77
N PRO A 13 -6.79 -3.45 11.07
CA PRO A 13 -7.31 -3.88 12.37
C PRO A 13 -7.15 -5.39 12.55
N LEU A 14 -5.93 -5.81 12.85
CA LEU A 14 -5.60 -7.16 13.20
C LEU A 14 -6.27 -7.50 14.53
N GLN A 15 -6.75 -8.75 14.65
CA GLN A 15 -7.32 -9.22 15.90
C GLN A 15 -6.21 -9.36 16.94
N ARG A 16 -6.38 -8.68 18.08
CA ARG A 16 -5.42 -8.66 19.19
C ARG A 16 -6.15 -8.77 20.51
N SER A 17 -5.42 -9.22 21.51
CA SER A 17 -5.90 -9.30 22.89
C SER A 17 -5.28 -8.23 23.78
N VAL A 18 -4.44 -7.35 23.26
CA VAL A 18 -3.82 -6.24 24.01
C VAL A 18 -3.87 -4.99 23.14
N PHE A 19 -4.29 -3.87 23.73
CA PHE A 19 -4.31 -2.57 23.07
C PHE A 19 -3.80 -1.49 24.02
N LEU A 20 -3.08 -0.53 23.46
CA LEU A 20 -2.82 0.77 24.05
C LEU A 20 -3.81 1.76 23.44
N ILE A 21 -4.42 2.59 24.29
CA ILE A 21 -5.45 3.54 23.92
C ILE A 21 -4.98 4.91 24.39
N THR A 22 -5.06 5.90 23.51
CA THR A 22 -4.68 7.27 23.83
C THR A 22 -5.85 8.19 23.52
N PHE A 23 -6.15 9.08 24.47
CA PHE A 23 -7.10 10.17 24.28
C PHE A 23 -6.40 11.48 24.60
N SER A 24 -6.29 12.34 23.59
CA SER A 24 -5.63 13.64 23.68
C SER A 24 -6.65 14.77 23.87
N GLN A 25 -6.22 15.87 24.49
CA GLN A 25 -7.05 17.06 24.74
C GLN A 25 -8.27 16.78 25.62
N CYS A 26 -8.08 16.03 26.71
CA CYS A 26 -9.15 15.62 27.60
C CYS A 26 -9.83 16.77 28.36
N ASP A 27 -9.20 17.94 28.47
CA ASP A 27 -9.74 19.09 29.19
C ASP A 27 -11.10 19.56 28.71
N ALA A 28 -11.38 19.39 27.41
CA ALA A 28 -12.68 19.72 26.83
C ALA A 28 -13.80 18.74 27.19
N SER A 29 -13.46 17.54 27.68
CA SER A 29 -14.43 16.47 27.97
C SER A 29 -14.85 16.38 29.44
N GLY A 30 -14.09 17.00 30.36
CA GLY A 30 -14.34 16.92 31.80
C GLY A 30 -14.18 15.52 32.42
N LEU A 31 -13.63 14.55 31.68
CA LEU A 31 -13.49 13.17 32.14
C LEU A 31 -12.37 13.00 33.17
N THR A 32 -12.61 12.12 34.13
CA THR A 32 -11.60 11.64 35.09
C THR A 32 -11.00 10.31 34.63
N LYS A 33 -9.84 9.91 35.18
CA LYS A 33 -9.22 8.59 34.94
C LYS A 33 -10.23 7.42 35.10
N PRO A 34 -11.00 7.32 36.21
CA PRO A 34 -12.03 6.28 36.36
C PRO A 34 -13.11 6.32 35.29
N ASP A 35 -13.58 7.49 34.91
CA ASP A 35 -14.68 7.62 33.94
C ASP A 35 -14.22 7.25 32.54
N PHE A 36 -13.00 7.65 32.16
CA PHE A 36 -12.38 7.18 30.92
C PHE A 36 -12.27 5.65 30.89
N ALA A 37 -11.78 5.03 31.97
CA ALA A 37 -11.70 3.57 32.06
C ALA A 37 -13.08 2.90 31.92
N LYS A 38 -14.12 3.45 32.58
CA LYS A 38 -15.50 2.95 32.46
C LYS A 38 -16.02 3.05 31.03
N VAL A 39 -15.81 4.17 30.35
CA VAL A 39 -16.23 4.38 28.94
C VAL A 39 -15.62 3.30 28.05
N ILE A 40 -14.31 3.09 28.14
CA ILE A 40 -13.61 2.08 27.34
C ILE A 40 -14.13 0.68 27.67
N VAL A 41 -14.16 0.29 28.95
CA VAL A 41 -14.59 -1.06 29.36
C VAL A 41 -16.04 -1.34 28.93
N ASN A 42 -16.93 -0.36 29.06
CA ASN A 42 -18.32 -0.49 28.63
C ASN A 42 -18.43 -0.63 27.12
N ALA A 43 -17.66 0.12 26.34
CA ALA A 43 -17.64 -0.02 24.88
C ALA A 43 -17.25 -1.45 24.46
N TRP A 44 -16.25 -2.05 25.10
CA TRP A 44 -15.87 -3.44 24.83
C TRP A 44 -16.96 -4.44 25.23
N LYS A 45 -17.60 -4.25 26.39
CA LYS A 45 -18.74 -5.08 26.84
C LYS A 45 -19.94 -4.99 25.91
N SER A 46 -20.25 -3.81 25.38
CA SER A 46 -21.39 -3.59 24.47
C SER A 46 -21.12 -4.07 23.04
N CYS A 47 -19.87 -3.97 22.57
CA CYS A 47 -19.51 -4.32 21.20
C CYS A 47 -19.14 -5.79 21.00
N TYR A 48 -18.70 -6.47 22.06
CA TYR A 48 -18.10 -7.79 21.98
C TYR A 48 -18.54 -8.72 23.12
N ARG A 49 -18.52 -10.03 22.84
CA ARG A 49 -18.60 -11.07 23.88
C ARG A 49 -17.28 -11.24 24.65
N SER A 50 -16.18 -10.67 24.15
CA SER A 50 -14.87 -10.70 24.80
C SER A 50 -14.90 -9.92 26.11
N LYS A 51 -14.27 -10.47 27.14
CA LYS A 51 -14.15 -9.83 28.45
C LYS A 51 -12.83 -9.09 28.54
N VAL A 52 -12.86 -7.87 29.08
CA VAL A 52 -11.66 -7.16 29.52
C VAL A 52 -11.19 -7.84 30.81
N LEU A 53 -9.98 -8.41 30.78
CA LEU A 53 -9.38 -9.10 31.91
C LEU A 53 -8.61 -8.15 32.81
N GLN A 54 -7.84 -7.24 32.22
CA GLN A 54 -6.94 -6.34 32.94
C GLN A 54 -6.94 -5.01 32.22
N TRP A 55 -6.87 -3.92 32.98
CA TRP A 55 -6.61 -2.61 32.43
C TRP A 55 -5.84 -1.73 33.42
N VAL A 56 -5.12 -0.76 32.87
CA VAL A 56 -4.48 0.33 33.61
C VAL A 56 -4.71 1.62 32.85
N VAL A 57 -4.97 2.71 33.57
CA VAL A 57 -5.10 4.05 33.02
C VAL A 57 -4.17 5.00 33.76
N SER A 58 -3.51 5.87 33.01
CA SER A 58 -2.71 6.98 33.52
C SER A 58 -3.09 8.28 32.84
N GLU A 59 -2.72 9.37 33.50
CA GLU A 59 -2.91 10.74 33.03
C GLU A 59 -1.53 11.39 32.87
N GLU A 60 -1.27 11.92 31.67
CA GLU A 60 -0.04 12.66 31.34
C GLU A 60 -0.40 14.11 31.05
N GLN A 61 0.29 15.05 31.70
CA GLN A 61 0.17 16.48 31.38
C GLN A 61 1.12 16.83 30.24
N HIS A 62 0.58 17.37 29.15
CA HIS A 62 1.37 17.76 27.99
C HIS A 62 2.08 19.10 28.22
N GLN A 63 3.32 19.23 27.74
CA GLN A 63 4.16 20.43 27.92
C GLN A 63 3.53 21.71 27.35
N ASN A 64 2.70 21.58 26.30
CA ASN A 64 2.02 22.72 25.64
C ASN A 64 0.63 23.04 26.26
N GLY A 65 0.32 22.50 27.43
CA GLY A 65 -1.02 22.54 28.01
C GLY A 65 -1.91 21.45 27.40
N GLY A 66 -2.69 20.77 28.25
CA GLY A 66 -3.58 19.68 27.84
C GLY A 66 -3.34 18.39 28.61
N ARG A 67 -4.41 17.68 28.95
CA ARG A 67 -4.35 16.33 29.55
C ARG A 67 -4.51 15.22 28.52
N HIS A 68 -3.64 14.21 28.61
CA HIS A 68 -3.71 12.98 27.83
C HIS A 68 -4.03 11.79 28.74
N PHE A 69 -5.01 10.98 28.36
CA PHE A 69 -5.19 9.67 28.97
C PHE A 69 -4.51 8.59 28.15
N TYR A 70 -3.71 7.78 28.83
CA TYR A 70 -3.20 6.53 28.30
C TYR A 70 -3.88 5.37 29.03
N MET A 71 -4.37 4.39 28.28
CA MET A 71 -4.94 3.18 28.86
C MET A 71 -4.42 1.95 28.14
N ALA A 72 -3.94 0.96 28.89
CA ALA A 72 -3.66 -0.36 28.36
C ALA A 72 -4.78 -1.31 28.76
N ILE A 73 -5.24 -2.13 27.83
CA ILE A 73 -6.25 -3.16 28.08
C ILE A 73 -5.77 -4.52 27.63
N LYS A 74 -6.22 -5.56 28.34
CA LYS A 74 -6.06 -6.97 27.97
C LYS A 74 -7.42 -7.63 27.87
N LEU A 75 -7.65 -8.33 26.78
CA LEU A 75 -8.86 -9.10 26.49
C LEU A 75 -8.61 -10.59 26.66
N ASN A 76 -9.66 -11.34 26.99
CA ASN A 76 -9.61 -12.80 27.05
C ASN A 76 -9.46 -13.46 25.68
N THR A 77 -10.04 -12.86 24.63
CA THR A 77 -9.93 -13.32 23.25
C THR A 77 -9.44 -12.20 22.34
N LYS A 78 -8.94 -12.58 21.17
CA LYS A 78 -8.48 -11.60 20.19
C LYS A 78 -9.69 -10.97 19.50
N SER A 79 -9.73 -9.64 19.48
CA SER A 79 -10.81 -8.85 18.89
C SER A 79 -10.24 -7.70 18.07
N ARG A 80 -11.07 -7.08 17.23
CA ARG A 80 -10.72 -5.86 16.51
C ARG A 80 -11.11 -4.66 17.39
N TRP A 81 -10.45 -3.52 17.25
CA TRP A 81 -10.79 -2.33 18.05
C TRP A 81 -11.81 -1.41 17.34
N LEU A 82 -11.96 -1.51 16.01
CA LEU A 82 -12.73 -0.56 15.20
C LEU A 82 -14.17 -0.36 15.69
N ARG A 83 -14.89 -1.44 16.00
CA ARG A 83 -16.28 -1.35 16.50
C ARG A 83 -16.35 -0.65 17.86
N ALA A 84 -15.41 -0.93 18.76
CA ALA A 84 -15.35 -0.27 20.06
C ALA A 84 -15.04 1.22 19.90
N ARG A 85 -14.09 1.60 19.01
CA ARG A 85 -13.80 3.01 18.74
C ARG A 85 -15.03 3.76 18.24
N ASN A 86 -15.71 3.20 17.23
CA ASN A 86 -16.90 3.85 16.67
C ASN A 86 -18.01 3.99 17.72
N TYR A 87 -18.20 2.97 18.57
CA TYR A 87 -19.16 3.06 19.68
C TYR A 87 -18.81 4.16 20.69
N ILE A 88 -17.53 4.36 21.00
CA ILE A 88 -17.08 5.42 21.92
C ILE A 88 -17.35 6.80 21.32
N ASP A 89 -17.06 6.98 20.02
CA ASP A 89 -17.31 8.23 19.31
C ASP A 89 -18.84 8.52 19.24
N GLU A 90 -19.63 7.54 18.81
CA GLU A 90 -21.09 7.68 18.68
C GLU A 90 -21.80 7.95 20.02
N LYS A 91 -21.40 7.27 21.10
CA LYS A 91 -22.10 7.35 22.39
C LYS A 91 -21.61 8.46 23.30
N HIS A 92 -20.33 8.81 23.20
CA HIS A 92 -19.69 9.74 24.14
C HIS A 92 -19.07 10.96 23.44
N GLY A 93 -19.01 11.00 22.10
CA GLY A 93 -18.36 12.08 21.35
C GLY A 93 -16.84 12.11 21.50
N ILE A 94 -16.23 10.99 21.93
CA ILE A 94 -14.80 10.93 22.27
C ILE A 94 -14.06 10.19 21.16
N LYS A 95 -13.07 10.88 20.58
CA LYS A 95 -12.19 10.27 19.56
C LYS A 95 -10.91 9.76 20.19
N VAL A 96 -10.87 8.45 20.40
CA VAL A 96 -9.70 7.75 20.95
C VAL A 96 -8.85 7.11 19.85
N ASN A 97 -7.53 7.08 20.05
CA ASN A 97 -6.60 6.35 19.21
C ASN A 97 -6.30 4.97 19.80
N PHE A 98 -6.21 3.94 18.95
CA PHE A 98 -5.84 2.58 19.33
C PHE A 98 -4.51 2.18 18.69
N SER A 99 -3.62 1.61 19.49
CA SER A 99 -2.33 1.05 19.07
C SER A 99 -2.22 -0.40 19.52
N ASP A 100 -1.76 -1.28 18.62
CA ASP A 100 -1.47 -2.69 18.90
C ASP A 100 0.03 -3.00 18.89
N HIS A 101 0.88 -1.98 19.07
CA HIS A 101 2.33 -2.10 18.95
C HIS A 101 2.97 -2.93 20.06
N HIS A 102 2.32 -3.01 21.22
CA HIS A 102 2.84 -3.76 22.37
C HIS A 102 2.57 -5.25 22.23
N ASP A 103 3.63 -6.02 22.40
CA ASP A 103 3.65 -7.46 22.22
C ASP A 103 2.88 -8.18 23.35
N ASN A 104 2.94 -7.65 24.56
CA ASN A 104 2.26 -8.19 25.73
C ASN A 104 1.72 -7.06 26.61
N TYR A 105 0.80 -7.43 27.50
CA TYR A 105 0.15 -6.48 28.40
C TYR A 105 1.15 -5.81 29.37
N TYR A 106 2.17 -6.52 29.85
CA TYR A 106 3.19 -5.94 30.73
C TYR A 106 3.96 -4.79 30.07
N GLY A 107 4.32 -4.93 28.78
CA GLY A 107 4.98 -3.87 28.03
C GLY A 107 4.06 -2.66 27.80
N ALA A 108 2.76 -2.89 27.61
CA ALA A 108 1.79 -1.80 27.53
C ALA A 108 1.58 -1.14 28.91
N TYR A 109 1.50 -1.93 29.98
CA TYR A 109 1.40 -1.47 31.36
C TYR A 109 2.57 -0.54 31.72
N LYS A 110 3.82 -1.00 31.52
CA LYS A 110 5.01 -0.17 31.78
C LYS A 110 5.04 1.12 30.97
N TYR A 111 4.51 1.10 29.76
CA TYR A 111 4.43 2.29 28.92
C TYR A 111 3.43 3.30 29.49
N VAL A 112 2.27 2.83 29.95
CA VAL A 112 1.23 3.66 30.55
C VAL A 112 1.69 4.23 31.89
N THR A 113 2.34 3.43 32.74
CA THR A 113 2.73 3.82 34.11
C THR A 113 4.11 4.47 34.20
N LYS A 114 4.71 4.91 33.07
CA LYS A 114 6.09 5.43 33.05
C LYS A 114 6.26 6.75 33.83
N GLU A 115 5.23 7.58 33.81
CA GLU A 115 5.30 9.00 34.22
C GLU A 115 4.24 9.39 35.26
N ASP A 116 3.11 8.68 35.30
CA ASP A 116 2.07 8.88 36.31
C ASP A 116 2.32 7.95 37.49
N ALA A 117 2.49 8.50 38.69
CA ALA A 117 2.60 7.72 39.94
C ALA A 117 1.21 7.34 40.50
N GLU A 118 0.15 8.02 40.06
CA GLU A 118 -1.24 7.84 40.53
C GLU A 118 -2.10 7.08 39.50
N PHE A 119 -1.50 6.19 38.72
CA PHE A 119 -2.22 5.38 37.75
C PHE A 119 -3.28 4.50 38.44
N ILE A 120 -4.39 4.24 37.76
CA ILE A 120 -5.48 3.40 38.27
C ILE A 120 -5.47 2.08 37.51
N VAL A 121 -5.64 0.98 38.24
CA VAL A 121 -5.72 -0.37 37.69
C VAL A 121 -7.10 -0.99 37.91
N SER A 122 -7.41 -2.04 37.16
CA SER A 122 -8.61 -2.86 37.38
C SER A 122 -8.59 -3.53 38.77
N PRO A 123 -9.76 -3.80 39.39
CA PRO A 123 -9.84 -4.39 40.75
C PRO A 123 -9.03 -5.68 40.95
N ASP A 124 -9.01 -6.57 39.95
CA ASP A 124 -8.28 -7.86 40.00
C ASP A 124 -6.93 -7.80 39.25
N HIS A 125 -6.30 -6.62 39.22
CA HIS A 125 -5.03 -6.45 38.52
C HIS A 125 -3.88 -7.08 39.32
N PRO A 126 -3.07 -7.98 38.73
CA PRO A 126 -1.90 -8.50 39.42
C PRO A 126 -0.89 -7.38 39.67
N ASP A 127 -0.18 -7.40 40.80
CA ASP A 127 0.90 -6.44 41.02
C ASP A 127 2.04 -6.71 40.01
N LEU A 128 2.28 -5.73 39.13
CA LEU A 128 3.32 -5.76 38.11
C LEU A 128 4.46 -4.77 38.40
N SER A 129 4.39 -4.03 39.52
CA SER A 129 5.38 -3.03 39.91
C SER A 129 6.72 -3.67 40.28
N ASN A 130 6.67 -4.81 40.97
CA ASN A 130 7.84 -5.51 41.52
C ASN A 130 8.42 -6.59 40.59
N THR A 131 8.01 -6.68 39.32
CA THR A 131 8.50 -7.74 38.43
C THR A 131 9.91 -7.39 37.92
N THR A 132 10.93 -8.06 38.47
CA THR A 132 12.32 -7.96 38.01
C THR A 132 12.48 -8.65 36.66
N GLY A 133 12.53 -7.86 35.58
CA GLY A 133 12.76 -8.36 34.22
C GLY A 133 11.49 -8.58 33.38
N PRO A 134 11.64 -8.80 32.06
CA PRO A 134 10.51 -9.01 31.16
C PRO A 134 9.77 -10.31 31.51
N PRO A 135 8.45 -10.40 31.25
CA PRO A 135 7.67 -11.59 31.55
C PRO A 135 8.26 -12.82 30.84
N LYS A 136 8.14 -14.01 31.45
CA LYS A 136 8.65 -15.29 30.91
C LYS A 136 8.24 -15.55 29.46
N THR A 137 7.11 -14.99 29.03
CA THR A 137 6.58 -15.10 27.66
C THR A 137 7.16 -14.10 26.66
N SER A 138 7.99 -13.15 27.09
CA SER A 138 8.59 -12.09 26.26
C SER A 138 9.36 -12.66 25.06
N ASN A 139 10.15 -13.72 25.25
CA ASN A 139 10.91 -14.35 24.17
C ASN A 139 9.99 -15.01 23.14
N ALA A 140 8.92 -15.69 23.56
CA ALA A 140 7.94 -16.29 22.66
C ALA A 140 7.22 -15.22 21.83
N THR A 141 6.90 -14.06 22.42
CA THR A 141 6.24 -12.98 21.71
C THR A 141 7.17 -12.21 20.77
N LYS A 142 8.42 -11.94 21.18
CA LYS A 142 9.46 -11.38 20.31
C LYS A 142 9.72 -12.27 19.09
N LYS A 143 9.77 -13.59 19.27
CA LYS A 143 9.91 -14.57 18.17
C LYS A 143 8.72 -14.52 17.18
N ARG A 144 7.50 -14.31 17.66
CA ARG A 144 6.33 -14.09 16.77
C ARG A 144 6.45 -12.81 15.94
N LYS A 145 7.03 -11.73 16.50
CA LYS A 145 7.26 -10.46 15.78
C LYS A 145 8.40 -10.57 14.76
N CYS A 146 9.50 -11.25 15.10
CA CYS A 146 10.57 -11.48 14.14
C CYS A 146 10.08 -12.34 12.97
N ASN A 147 9.23 -13.35 13.21
CA ASN A 147 8.61 -14.14 12.13
C ASN A 147 7.64 -13.30 11.28
N ARG A 148 6.92 -12.33 11.86
CA ARG A 148 6.08 -11.39 11.08
C ARG A 148 6.90 -10.40 10.24
N LYS A 149 8.08 -9.99 10.71
CA LYS A 149 9.03 -9.20 9.92
C LYS A 149 9.69 -10.07 8.84
N ALA A 150 10.06 -11.31 9.16
CA ALA A 150 10.60 -12.27 8.21
C ALA A 150 9.58 -12.67 7.13
N SER A 151 8.27 -12.69 7.44
CA SER A 151 7.23 -12.89 6.42
C SER A 151 7.04 -11.72 5.46
N LYS A 152 7.66 -10.55 5.73
CA LYS A 152 7.79 -9.47 4.74
C LYS A 152 8.92 -9.73 3.74
N ASN A 153 9.83 -10.66 4.02
CA ASN A 153 10.77 -11.23 3.04
C ASN A 153 10.12 -12.38 2.24
N LYS A 154 8.82 -12.30 1.94
CA LYS A 154 8.32 -13.09 0.80
C LYS A 154 9.03 -12.54 -0.43
N ARG A 155 9.68 -13.42 -1.21
CA ARG A 155 10.27 -13.07 -2.51
C ARG A 155 9.31 -12.14 -3.24
N LYS A 156 9.78 -10.96 -3.63
CA LYS A 156 8.95 -9.93 -4.26
C LYS A 156 8.45 -10.53 -5.57
N ARG A 157 7.18 -10.95 -5.59
CA ARG A 157 6.54 -11.44 -6.81
C ARG A 157 6.57 -10.33 -7.86
N LEU A 158 6.89 -10.70 -9.09
CA LEU A 158 6.83 -9.75 -10.21
C LEU A 158 5.43 -9.15 -10.29
N SER A 159 5.39 -7.82 -10.34
CA SER A 159 4.20 -7.07 -10.71
C SER A 159 4.04 -7.08 -12.24
N THR A 160 2.86 -6.70 -12.72
CA THR A 160 2.63 -6.53 -14.17
C THR A 160 3.62 -5.53 -14.77
N PHE A 161 3.94 -4.46 -14.03
CA PHE A 161 4.91 -3.46 -14.47
C PHE A 161 6.33 -4.02 -14.62
N ASP A 162 6.77 -4.87 -13.67
CA ASP A 162 8.08 -5.52 -13.78
C ASP A 162 8.14 -6.41 -15.04
N VAL A 163 7.04 -7.11 -15.35
CA VAL A 163 6.95 -7.95 -16.56
C VAL A 163 6.92 -7.12 -17.84
N VAL A 164 6.25 -5.97 -17.85
CA VAL A 164 6.29 -5.00 -18.96
C VAL A 164 7.73 -4.55 -19.26
N GLN A 165 8.52 -4.25 -18.23
CA GLN A 165 9.93 -3.88 -18.42
C GLN A 165 10.76 -5.03 -18.97
N ILE A 166 10.54 -6.27 -18.49
CA ILE A 166 11.19 -7.48 -19.02
C ILE A 166 10.85 -7.66 -20.50
N ILE A 167 9.58 -7.49 -20.88
CA ILE A 167 9.11 -7.57 -22.26
C ILE A 167 9.83 -6.55 -23.15
N GLN A 168 9.93 -5.30 -22.71
CA GLN A 168 10.65 -4.25 -23.45
C GLN A 168 12.15 -4.56 -23.57
N HIS A 169 12.79 -4.99 -22.48
CA HIS A 169 14.22 -5.29 -22.46
C HIS A 169 14.59 -6.45 -23.39
N HIS A 170 13.80 -7.52 -23.38
CA HIS A 170 14.02 -8.71 -24.21
C HIS A 170 13.34 -8.64 -25.58
N LYS A 171 12.69 -7.51 -25.92
CA LYS A 171 11.96 -7.30 -27.18
C LYS A 171 10.95 -8.41 -27.49
N ILE A 172 10.21 -8.83 -26.46
CA ILE A 172 9.25 -9.91 -26.57
C ILE A 172 7.99 -9.40 -27.28
N THR A 173 7.56 -10.11 -28.31
CA THR A 173 6.44 -9.73 -29.17
C THR A 173 5.18 -10.55 -28.91
N CYS A 174 5.33 -11.76 -28.37
CA CYS A 174 4.20 -12.65 -28.15
C CYS A 174 4.29 -13.47 -26.85
N ARG A 175 3.17 -14.06 -26.46
CA ARG A 175 3.06 -14.89 -25.25
C ARG A 175 3.99 -16.11 -25.27
N LEU A 176 4.18 -16.73 -26.43
CA LEU A 176 5.03 -17.90 -26.57
C LEU A 176 6.50 -17.56 -26.26
N GLU A 177 6.99 -16.44 -26.78
CA GLU A 177 8.34 -15.94 -26.49
C GLU A 177 8.52 -15.63 -24.99
N LEU A 178 7.50 -15.05 -24.35
CA LEU A 178 7.53 -14.82 -22.90
C LEU A 178 7.59 -16.14 -22.10
N MET A 179 6.84 -17.16 -22.54
CA MET A 179 6.88 -18.49 -21.94
C MET A 179 8.23 -19.17 -22.15
N ALA A 180 8.83 -19.04 -23.34
CA ALA A 180 10.16 -19.57 -23.63
C ALA A 180 11.23 -18.89 -22.77
N LEU A 181 11.14 -17.58 -22.55
CA LEU A 181 12.02 -16.86 -21.61
C LEU A 181 11.83 -17.37 -20.18
N ALA A 182 10.58 -17.54 -19.74
CA ALA A 182 10.28 -18.04 -18.40
C ALA A 182 10.80 -19.46 -18.16
N ALA A 183 10.75 -20.33 -19.17
CA ALA A 183 11.31 -21.68 -19.12
C ALA A 183 12.84 -21.65 -18.96
N ARG A 184 13.55 -20.86 -19.79
CA ARG A 184 15.00 -20.69 -19.67
C ARG A 184 15.42 -20.17 -18.29
N TRP A 185 14.72 -19.18 -17.77
CA TRP A 185 14.99 -18.64 -16.43
C TRP A 185 14.74 -19.67 -15.33
N LYS A 186 13.73 -20.53 -15.49
CA LYS A 186 13.47 -21.62 -14.56
C LYS A 186 14.64 -22.62 -14.53
N ASP A 187 15.23 -22.92 -15.68
CA ASP A 187 16.41 -23.80 -15.77
C ASP A 187 17.64 -23.17 -15.10
N GLU A 188 17.75 -21.83 -15.12
CA GLU A 188 18.74 -21.05 -14.36
C GLU A 188 18.39 -20.88 -12.86
N GLY A 189 17.26 -21.44 -12.40
CA GLY A 189 16.79 -21.33 -11.01
C GLY A 189 16.02 -20.03 -10.67
N LYS A 190 15.78 -19.16 -11.65
CA LYS A 190 14.95 -17.94 -11.51
C LYS A 190 13.49 -18.26 -11.85
N THR A 191 12.69 -18.55 -10.82
CA THR A 191 11.29 -19.01 -11.03
C THR A 191 10.25 -17.88 -11.10
N ASP A 192 10.63 -16.62 -10.84
CA ASP A 192 9.65 -15.53 -10.63
C ASP A 192 8.79 -15.24 -11.87
N LEU A 193 9.37 -15.28 -13.07
CA LEU A 193 8.64 -15.07 -14.32
C LEU A 193 7.72 -16.25 -14.66
N ALA A 194 8.20 -17.48 -14.43
CA ALA A 194 7.39 -18.68 -14.59
C ALA A 194 6.19 -18.67 -13.63
N GLU A 195 6.41 -18.31 -12.36
CA GLU A 195 5.35 -18.14 -11.39
C GLU A 195 4.34 -17.06 -11.81
N PHE A 196 4.80 -15.95 -12.37
CA PHE A 196 3.89 -14.90 -12.86
C PHE A 196 2.99 -15.42 -13.97
N VAL A 197 3.59 -16.01 -15.02
CA VAL A 197 2.87 -16.48 -16.21
C VAL A 197 1.90 -17.61 -15.87
N SER A 198 2.28 -18.52 -14.97
CA SER A 198 1.41 -19.62 -14.53
C SER A 198 0.26 -19.18 -13.62
N ASN A 199 0.47 -18.20 -12.73
CA ASN A 199 -0.52 -17.85 -11.70
C ASN A 199 -1.50 -16.74 -12.10
N ARG A 200 -1.13 -15.81 -12.99
CA ARG A 200 -1.93 -14.61 -13.31
C ARG A 200 -2.95 -14.81 -14.43
N GLY A 201 -2.90 -15.94 -15.14
CA GLY A 201 -3.81 -16.26 -16.25
C GLY A 201 -3.42 -15.57 -17.57
N SER A 202 -3.94 -16.08 -18.70
CA SER A 202 -3.59 -15.59 -20.04
C SER A 202 -3.94 -14.13 -20.29
N LYS A 203 -5.08 -13.67 -19.78
CA LYS A 203 -5.53 -12.28 -19.93
C LYS A 203 -4.50 -11.28 -19.41
N VAL A 204 -4.06 -11.43 -18.16
CA VAL A 204 -3.10 -10.49 -17.54
C VAL A 204 -1.76 -10.49 -18.27
N VAL A 205 -1.33 -11.64 -18.80
CA VAL A 205 -0.11 -11.74 -19.59
C VAL A 205 -0.24 -11.01 -20.93
N ASN A 206 -1.40 -11.14 -21.59
CA ASN A 206 -1.67 -10.42 -22.83
C ASN A 206 -1.78 -8.90 -22.61
N ASP A 207 -2.47 -8.48 -21.55
CA ASP A 207 -2.57 -7.07 -21.18
C ASP A 207 -1.17 -6.47 -20.92
N ALA A 208 -0.25 -7.23 -20.33
CA ALA A 208 1.14 -6.81 -20.13
C ALA A 208 1.91 -6.64 -21.45
N LEU A 209 1.72 -7.56 -22.41
CA LEU A 209 2.31 -7.45 -23.75
C LEU A 209 1.78 -6.23 -24.50
N GLU A 210 0.47 -5.99 -24.43
CA GLU A 210 -0.16 -4.83 -25.06
C GLU A 210 0.33 -3.52 -24.44
N THR A 211 0.34 -3.44 -23.11
CA THR A 211 0.87 -2.27 -22.38
C THR A 211 2.33 -1.98 -22.74
N ALA A 212 3.17 -3.02 -22.85
CA ALA A 212 4.57 -2.86 -23.24
C ALA A 212 4.72 -2.29 -24.65
N LYS A 213 3.86 -2.73 -25.59
CA LYS A 213 3.82 -2.19 -26.95
C LYS A 213 3.35 -0.74 -26.97
N GLU A 214 2.28 -0.43 -26.24
CA GLU A 214 1.76 0.94 -26.13
C GLU A 214 2.80 1.89 -25.55
N LEU A 215 3.45 1.52 -24.44
CA LEU A 215 4.48 2.34 -23.81
C LEU A 215 5.67 2.60 -24.74
N SER A 216 6.06 1.61 -25.56
CA SER A 216 7.20 1.75 -26.47
C SER A 216 6.93 2.72 -27.62
N CYS A 217 5.66 2.82 -28.07
CA CYS A 217 5.27 3.70 -29.18
C CYS A 217 4.50 4.97 -28.73
N ALA A 218 4.26 5.16 -27.43
CA ALA A 218 3.39 6.22 -26.93
C ALA A 218 3.90 7.62 -27.30
N GLN A 219 5.19 7.87 -27.07
CA GLN A 219 5.81 9.16 -27.36
C GLN A 219 5.74 9.48 -28.87
N GLU A 220 6.08 8.52 -29.72
CA GLU A 220 6.05 8.68 -31.18
C GLU A 220 4.63 8.90 -31.69
N ARG A 221 3.65 8.15 -31.17
CA ARG A 221 2.23 8.31 -31.52
C ARG A 221 1.70 9.67 -31.08
N LEU A 222 2.08 10.15 -29.90
CA LEU A 222 1.70 11.48 -29.40
C LEU A 222 2.33 12.61 -30.23
N LEU A 223 3.61 12.46 -30.62
CA LEU A 223 4.27 13.41 -31.50
C LEU A 223 3.60 13.43 -32.89
N ARG A 224 3.26 12.26 -33.42
CA ARG A 224 2.54 12.13 -34.69
C ARG A 224 1.15 12.75 -34.63
N SER A 225 0.40 12.57 -33.53
CA SER A 225 -0.97 13.11 -33.41
C SER A 225 -1.02 14.64 -33.35
N LYS A 226 0.10 15.30 -33.02
CA LYS A 226 0.22 16.76 -33.02
C LYS A 226 0.55 17.34 -34.39
N LYS A 227 0.97 16.52 -35.36
CA LYS A 227 1.34 16.98 -36.70
C LYS A 227 0.10 17.05 -37.58
N SER A 228 -0.01 18.15 -38.31
CA SER A 228 -0.95 18.28 -39.43
C SER A 228 -0.57 17.32 -40.56
N ARG A 229 -1.53 17.03 -41.43
CA ARG A 229 -1.30 16.18 -42.62
C ARG A 229 -0.20 16.75 -43.52
N ILE A 230 -0.08 18.07 -43.63
CA ILE A 230 0.96 18.74 -44.43
C ILE A 230 2.33 18.56 -43.78
N GLU A 231 2.45 18.72 -42.47
CA GLU A 231 3.72 18.52 -41.76
C GLU A 231 4.21 17.08 -41.86
N LEU A 232 3.29 16.10 -41.78
CA LEU A 232 3.63 14.69 -42.00
C LEU A 232 4.20 14.45 -43.42
N LEU A 233 3.65 15.12 -44.45
CA LEU A 233 4.17 15.03 -45.82
C LEU A 233 5.54 15.71 -45.94
N LYS A 234 5.72 16.89 -45.33
CA LYS A 234 7.00 17.60 -45.30
C LYS A 234 8.10 16.79 -44.61
N ASP A 235 7.78 16.10 -43.52
CA ASP A 235 8.74 15.22 -42.83
C ASP A 235 9.21 14.05 -43.68
N GLN A 236 8.44 13.65 -44.69
CA GLN A 236 8.78 12.56 -45.61
C GLN A 236 9.40 13.07 -46.92
N LEU A 237 9.43 14.38 -47.12
CA LEU A 237 10.01 15.00 -48.31
C LEU A 237 11.51 14.66 -48.40
N GLY A 238 11.91 14.04 -49.50
CA GLY A 238 13.31 13.63 -49.73
C GLY A 238 13.75 12.35 -49.02
N LYS A 239 12.86 11.67 -48.26
CA LYS A 239 13.15 10.34 -47.71
C LYS A 239 12.89 9.26 -48.78
N THR A 240 13.70 8.21 -48.75
CA THR A 240 13.49 7.02 -49.59
C THR A 240 12.28 6.23 -49.10
N CYS A 241 11.60 5.54 -50.01
CA CYS A 241 10.52 4.64 -49.64
C CYS A 241 10.99 3.56 -48.65
N GLU A 242 10.12 3.19 -47.70
CA GLU A 242 10.35 2.06 -46.80
C GLU A 242 10.38 0.73 -47.58
N GLY A 243 11.06 -0.28 -47.02
CA GLY A 243 11.18 -1.60 -47.65
C GLY A 243 9.82 -2.26 -47.90
N GLY A 244 9.60 -2.74 -49.13
CA GLY A 244 8.34 -3.35 -49.57
C GLY A 244 7.34 -2.39 -50.25
N CYS A 245 7.70 -1.11 -50.43
CA CYS A 245 6.89 -0.16 -51.20
C CYS A 245 6.93 -0.41 -52.72
N ASP A 246 8.04 -0.97 -53.23
CA ASP A 246 8.34 -1.23 -54.66
C ASP A 246 8.02 -0.06 -55.62
N GLY A 247 8.00 1.16 -55.07
CA GLY A 247 7.62 2.39 -55.76
C GLY A 247 6.22 2.34 -56.38
N ALA A 248 5.33 1.43 -55.96
CA ALA A 248 4.04 1.20 -56.64
C ALA A 248 3.16 2.47 -56.62
N TRP A 249 3.10 3.14 -55.47
CA TRP A 249 2.38 4.41 -55.32
C TRP A 249 2.97 5.54 -56.17
N GLN A 250 4.30 5.59 -56.28
CA GLN A 250 4.98 6.59 -57.10
C GLN A 250 4.70 6.34 -58.58
N ARG A 251 4.73 5.08 -59.03
CA ARG A 251 4.40 4.71 -60.41
C ARG A 251 2.95 5.05 -60.76
N ALA A 252 2.01 4.64 -59.92
CA ALA A 252 0.59 4.97 -60.12
C ALA A 252 0.34 6.49 -60.16
N ALA A 253 1.01 7.26 -59.30
CA ALA A 253 0.90 8.72 -59.32
C ALA A 253 1.45 9.33 -60.62
N LEU A 254 2.57 8.82 -61.14
CA LEU A 254 3.15 9.27 -62.41
C LEU A 254 2.26 8.90 -63.61
N GLU A 255 1.68 7.70 -63.62
CA GLU A 255 0.73 7.27 -64.66
C GLU A 255 -0.51 8.16 -64.71
N ILE A 256 -1.06 8.56 -63.56
CA ILE A 256 -2.20 9.49 -63.51
C ILE A 256 -1.83 10.86 -64.10
N LEU A 257 -0.64 11.38 -63.78
CA LEU A 257 -0.18 12.66 -64.34
C LEU A 257 -0.05 12.57 -65.87
N ASP A 258 0.53 11.49 -66.37
CA ASP A 258 0.69 11.23 -67.81
C ASP A 258 -0.66 11.12 -68.52
N MET A 259 -1.61 10.35 -67.97
CA MET A 259 -2.97 10.21 -68.51
C MET A 259 -3.73 11.53 -68.61
N ASN A 260 -3.42 12.50 -67.74
CA ASN A 260 -4.05 13.82 -67.74
C ASN A 260 -3.22 14.88 -68.50
N GLY A 261 -2.12 14.49 -69.14
CA GLY A 261 -1.23 15.41 -69.86
C GLY A 261 -0.52 16.43 -68.96
N ILE A 262 -0.39 16.13 -67.67
CA ILE A 262 0.23 17.03 -66.68
C ILE A 262 1.70 16.65 -66.54
N GLN A 263 2.61 17.57 -66.85
CA GLN A 263 4.03 17.34 -66.64
C GLN A 263 4.36 17.32 -65.15
N LYS A 264 5.24 16.40 -64.75
CA LYS A 264 5.68 16.25 -63.36
C LYS A 264 6.29 17.54 -62.81
N SER A 265 7.07 18.27 -63.62
CA SER A 265 7.66 19.55 -63.24
C SER A 265 6.59 20.54 -62.81
N ASP A 266 5.53 20.63 -63.60
CA ASP A 266 4.47 21.63 -63.45
C ASP A 266 3.64 21.33 -62.20
N PHE A 267 3.31 20.05 -61.99
CA PHE A 267 2.63 19.58 -60.79
C PHE A 267 3.47 19.75 -59.51
N SER A 268 4.80 19.59 -59.61
CA SER A 268 5.70 19.72 -58.46
C SER A 268 5.96 21.18 -58.06
N SER A 269 5.69 22.12 -58.98
CA SER A 269 5.87 23.56 -58.79
C SER A 269 4.59 24.34 -58.46
N ALA A 270 3.42 23.69 -58.53
CA ALA A 270 2.12 24.26 -58.20
C ALA A 270 1.85 24.28 -56.69
#